data_AF-I3TBB2-F1
#
_entry.id   AF-I3TBB2-F1
#
_cell.length_a   1.000
_cell.length_b   1.000
_cell.length_c   1.000
_cell.angle_alpha   90.00
_cell.angle_beta   90.00
_cell.angle_gamma   90.00
#
_symmetry.space_group_name_H-M   'P 1'
#
loop_
_entity.id
_entity.type
_entity.pdbx_description
1 polymer ?
#
loop_
_entity_poly.entity_id
_entity_poly.type
_entity_poly.pdbx_seq_one_letter_code
_entity_poly.pdbx_strand_id
1 'polypeptide(L)'
;VSDIKNYETRVEDAIDFGFVFDEHMKHYSLYHDEHDGIDSLGQVIEGTYNSPHYYFYGSLFHFYRLMLGHIVDPYHKQGLAPSALEHPETALRDPAYYQLFKRLDHFFQRYKNRLPRYTHEELNFDGVKIENVDVGKLYTYFEEYEFSVDMTVYVSKVEEIPKVDIRASQHRLNHKDFDYKVEVSSEKDTDAYVRVFLGPKYDELGREYDLNDRREYFVELDRFPYHVKAGKTVIERKSHDSSIIAPDPESYAKFFKNVNTAFEGKSEYYIDRSHVQCGYPENLLIPKGQKGGQAFTFYVIVTPYVKQDEHDFDPYDYKAFSYCGVGHNRKYPDDKALGYPFDRQIHSNDFFTPNMYF
;
A
#
# COMPACT_ATOMS: atom_id res chain seq x y z
N VAL A 1 7.56 -4.96 -28.89
CA VAL A 1 8.10 -3.61 -28.59
C VAL A 1 7.31 -2.51 -29.28
N SER A 2 7.16 -2.52 -30.62
CA SER A 2 6.36 -1.49 -31.31
C SER A 2 4.92 -1.42 -30.79
N ASP A 3 4.29 -2.56 -30.55
CA ASP A 3 2.92 -2.60 -30.05
C ASP A 3 2.79 -2.00 -28.65
N ILE A 4 3.76 -2.27 -27.77
CA ILE A 4 3.81 -1.68 -26.42
C ILE A 4 3.85 -0.15 -26.53
N LYS A 5 4.72 0.40 -27.38
CA LYS A 5 4.77 1.86 -27.60
C LYS A 5 3.45 2.43 -28.12
N ASN A 6 2.77 1.70 -29.00
CA ASN A 6 1.45 2.11 -29.49
C ASN A 6 0.40 2.10 -28.38
N TYR A 7 0.41 1.10 -27.49
CA TYR A 7 -0.45 1.06 -26.31
C TYR A 7 -0.14 2.20 -25.34
N GLU A 8 1.14 2.50 -25.09
CA GLU A 8 1.55 3.66 -24.29
C GLU A 8 0.95 4.95 -24.84
N THR A 9 1.14 5.22 -26.14
CA THR A 9 0.58 6.41 -26.79
C THR A 9 -0.94 6.48 -26.66
N ARG A 10 -1.66 5.36 -26.83
CA ARG A 10 -3.14 5.34 -26.67
C ARG A 10 -3.59 5.65 -25.25
N VAL A 11 -2.87 5.15 -24.25
CA VAL A 11 -3.17 5.45 -22.84
C VAL A 11 -2.83 6.91 -22.53
N GLU A 12 -1.70 7.43 -23.02
CA GLU A 12 -1.35 8.86 -22.90
C GLU A 12 -2.41 9.76 -23.56
N ASP A 13 -2.83 9.42 -24.77
CA ASP A 13 -3.87 10.14 -25.50
C ASP A 13 -5.19 10.12 -24.73
N ALA A 14 -5.61 8.97 -24.17
CA ALA A 14 -6.83 8.88 -23.37
C ALA A 14 -6.79 9.79 -22.14
N ILE A 15 -5.66 9.82 -21.43
CA ILE A 15 -5.45 10.74 -20.30
C ILE A 15 -5.47 12.19 -20.79
N ASP A 16 -4.81 12.50 -21.90
CA ASP A 16 -4.67 13.86 -22.42
C ASP A 16 -5.98 14.44 -22.97
N PHE A 17 -6.78 13.61 -23.65
CA PHE A 17 -8.14 13.94 -24.08
C PHE A 17 -9.12 13.97 -22.91
N GLY A 18 -8.85 13.19 -21.85
CA GLY A 18 -9.68 13.06 -20.66
C GLY A 18 -10.82 12.05 -20.79
N PHE A 19 -10.71 11.10 -21.72
CA PHE A 19 -11.72 10.07 -21.92
C PHE A 19 -11.09 8.72 -22.29
N VAL A 20 -11.68 7.65 -21.76
CA VAL A 20 -11.52 6.29 -22.29
C VAL A 20 -12.73 5.92 -23.14
N PHE A 21 -12.50 5.10 -24.15
CA PHE A 21 -13.54 4.64 -25.08
C PHE A 21 -13.76 3.13 -24.90
N ASP A 22 -15.02 2.69 -24.88
CA ASP A 22 -15.34 1.27 -24.93
C ASP A 22 -15.33 0.71 -26.36
N GLU A 23 -15.58 -0.60 -26.48
CA GLU A 23 -15.65 -1.31 -27.77
C GLU A 23 -16.75 -0.79 -28.72
N HIS A 24 -17.71 -0.01 -28.22
CA HIS A 24 -18.79 0.62 -28.98
C HIS A 24 -18.52 2.10 -29.27
N MET A 25 -17.30 2.59 -29.03
CA MET A 25 -16.89 3.99 -29.19
C MET A 25 -17.66 4.96 -28.28
N LYS A 26 -18.28 4.47 -27.20
CA LYS A 26 -18.83 5.33 -26.16
C LYS A 26 -17.69 5.78 -25.25
N HIS A 27 -17.66 7.07 -24.95
CA HIS A 27 -16.64 7.68 -24.11
C HIS A 27 -17.07 7.73 -22.64
N TYR A 28 -16.10 7.57 -21.75
CA TYR A 28 -16.23 7.73 -20.30
C TYR A 28 -15.20 8.74 -19.84
N SER A 29 -15.65 9.79 -19.15
CA SER A 29 -14.75 10.85 -18.68
C SER A 29 -13.85 10.32 -17.58
N LEU A 30 -12.56 10.58 -17.71
CA LEU A 30 -11.59 10.32 -16.64
C LEU A 30 -11.67 11.39 -15.54
N TYR A 31 -12.21 12.57 -15.81
CA TYR A 31 -12.13 13.73 -14.91
C TYR A 31 -13.48 14.19 -14.36
N HIS A 32 -14.58 13.49 -14.67
CA HIS A 32 -15.90 13.85 -14.13
C HIS A 32 -16.06 13.41 -12.68
N ASP A 33 -15.66 12.17 -12.39
CA ASP A 33 -15.57 11.60 -11.06
C ASP A 33 -14.18 11.00 -10.90
N GLU A 34 -13.46 11.38 -9.85
CA GLU A 34 -12.06 10.97 -9.71
C GLU A 34 -11.89 9.49 -9.34
N HIS A 35 -12.87 8.90 -8.65
CA HIS A 35 -12.85 7.51 -8.24
C HIS A 35 -13.07 6.62 -9.45
N ASP A 36 -14.09 6.94 -10.26
CA ASP A 36 -14.35 6.22 -11.51
C ASP A 36 -13.21 6.42 -12.52
N GLY A 37 -12.62 7.61 -12.58
CA GLY A 37 -11.53 7.95 -13.48
C GLY A 37 -10.25 7.16 -13.20
N ILE A 38 -9.78 7.16 -11.94
CA ILE A 38 -8.57 6.42 -11.55
C ILE A 38 -8.78 4.91 -11.63
N ASP A 39 -9.97 4.41 -11.27
CA ASP A 39 -10.30 2.98 -11.38
C ASP A 39 -10.30 2.54 -12.85
N SER A 40 -11.00 3.27 -13.73
CA SER A 40 -11.01 3.00 -15.16
C SER A 40 -9.60 3.00 -15.75
N LEU A 41 -8.76 3.95 -15.36
CA LEU A 41 -7.37 4.01 -15.78
C LEU A 41 -6.56 2.80 -15.27
N GLY A 42 -6.80 2.37 -14.03
CA GLY A 42 -6.26 1.13 -13.46
C GLY A 42 -6.64 -0.10 -14.30
N GLN A 43 -7.93 -0.26 -14.63
CA GLN A 43 -8.41 -1.36 -15.47
C GLN A 43 -7.74 -1.36 -16.86
N VAL A 44 -7.53 -0.17 -17.44
CA VAL A 44 -6.86 0.03 -18.73
C VAL A 44 -5.37 -0.32 -18.68
N ILE A 45 -4.64 0.18 -17.69
CA ILE A 45 -3.18 0.00 -17.57
C ILE A 45 -2.83 -1.44 -17.21
N GLU A 46 -3.57 -2.02 -16.27
CA GLU A 46 -3.41 -3.42 -15.90
C GLU A 46 -3.92 -4.34 -17.01
N GLY A 47 -4.94 -3.92 -17.76
CA GLY A 47 -5.58 -4.72 -18.81
C GLY A 47 -6.43 -5.85 -18.24
N THR A 48 -7.26 -5.53 -17.26
CA THR A 48 -8.16 -6.51 -16.62
C THR A 48 -9.34 -6.86 -17.52
N TYR A 49 -10.16 -7.83 -17.09
CA TYR A 49 -11.45 -8.14 -17.74
C TYR A 49 -12.40 -6.93 -17.81
N ASN A 50 -12.28 -5.99 -16.88
CA ASN A 50 -13.13 -4.79 -16.81
C ASN A 50 -12.56 -3.61 -17.61
N SER A 51 -11.45 -3.80 -18.33
CA SER A 51 -10.92 -2.77 -19.23
C SER A 51 -11.98 -2.42 -20.29
N PRO A 52 -12.35 -1.13 -20.45
CA PRO A 52 -13.45 -0.73 -21.34
C PRO A 52 -13.22 -1.14 -22.80
N HIS A 53 -11.96 -1.23 -23.23
CA HIS A 53 -11.60 -1.72 -24.56
C HIS A 53 -10.22 -2.37 -24.56
N TYR A 54 -10.15 -3.62 -24.09
CA TYR A 54 -8.89 -4.37 -23.97
C TYR A 54 -8.08 -4.44 -25.27
N TYR A 55 -8.72 -4.71 -26.42
CA TYR A 55 -8.00 -4.79 -27.70
C TYR A 55 -7.42 -3.46 -28.20
N PHE A 56 -7.96 -2.33 -27.74
CA PHE A 56 -7.44 -1.01 -28.11
C PHE A 56 -6.32 -0.58 -27.17
N TYR A 57 -6.51 -0.68 -25.85
CA TYR A 57 -5.52 -0.21 -24.87
C TYR A 57 -4.48 -1.26 -24.46
N GLY A 58 -4.78 -2.55 -24.64
CA GLY A 58 -3.90 -3.64 -24.25
C GLY A 58 -3.78 -3.83 -22.74
N SER A 59 -2.60 -4.28 -22.32
CA SER A 59 -2.25 -4.56 -20.92
C SER A 59 -0.80 -4.15 -20.66
N LEU A 60 -0.57 -2.86 -20.40
CA LEU A 60 0.79 -2.31 -20.26
C LEU A 60 1.56 -2.97 -19.11
N PHE A 61 0.89 -3.21 -17.96
CA PHE A 61 1.49 -3.90 -16.82
C PHE A 61 2.03 -5.29 -17.21
N HIS A 62 1.20 -6.14 -17.82
CA HIS A 62 1.59 -7.50 -18.18
C HIS A 62 2.62 -7.50 -19.33
N PHE A 63 2.46 -6.62 -20.33
CA PHE A 63 3.39 -6.54 -21.45
C PHE A 63 4.79 -6.08 -21.03
N TYR A 64 4.91 -5.13 -20.10
CA TYR A 64 6.23 -4.76 -19.58
C TYR A 64 6.90 -5.91 -18.84
N ARG A 65 6.14 -6.63 -18.00
CA ARG A 65 6.66 -7.78 -17.24
C ARG A 65 7.13 -8.89 -18.18
N LEU A 66 6.33 -9.26 -19.18
CA LEU A 66 6.69 -10.28 -20.18
C LEU A 66 7.90 -9.85 -21.02
N MET A 67 7.93 -8.60 -21.46
CA MET A 67 9.04 -8.08 -22.27
C MET A 67 10.37 -8.11 -21.51
N LEU A 68 10.38 -7.63 -20.26
CA LEU A 68 11.59 -7.65 -19.45
C LEU A 68 11.94 -9.06 -18.99
N GLY A 69 10.94 -9.89 -18.66
CA GLY A 69 11.19 -11.23 -18.17
C GLY A 69 11.81 -12.15 -19.22
N HIS A 70 11.37 -12.03 -20.47
CA HIS A 70 11.92 -12.81 -21.58
C HIS A 70 13.14 -12.16 -22.24
N ILE A 71 13.76 -11.12 -21.67
CA ILE A 71 14.84 -10.38 -22.34
C ILE A 71 16.05 -11.27 -22.71
N VAL A 72 16.31 -12.32 -21.92
CA VAL A 72 17.44 -13.24 -22.13
C VAL A 72 17.13 -14.34 -23.16
N ASP A 73 15.87 -14.76 -23.28
CA ASP A 73 15.43 -15.75 -24.28
C ASP A 73 14.07 -15.37 -24.91
N PRO A 74 14.00 -14.27 -25.68
CA PRO A 74 12.74 -13.68 -26.15
C PRO A 74 11.99 -14.55 -27.16
N TYR A 75 12.64 -15.59 -27.68
CA TYR A 75 12.07 -16.52 -28.66
C TYR A 75 12.03 -17.97 -28.14
N HIS A 76 12.29 -18.18 -26.84
CA HIS A 76 12.31 -19.50 -26.20
C HIS A 76 13.20 -20.53 -26.93
N LYS A 77 14.31 -20.10 -27.52
CA LYS A 77 15.22 -20.97 -28.28
C LYS A 77 16.18 -21.72 -27.37
N GLN A 78 16.45 -21.18 -26.17
CA GLN A 78 17.36 -21.76 -25.20
C GLN A 78 16.62 -22.58 -24.14
N GLY A 79 15.29 -22.46 -24.07
CA GLY A 79 14.48 -23.18 -23.08
C GLY A 79 14.75 -22.71 -21.66
N LEU A 80 15.08 -21.43 -21.48
CA LEU A 80 15.29 -20.85 -20.14
C LEU A 80 13.97 -20.82 -19.36
N ALA A 81 14.07 -21.01 -18.05
CA ALA A 81 12.96 -20.81 -17.14
C ALA A 81 12.54 -19.32 -17.10
N PRO A 82 11.29 -19.02 -16.72
CA PRO A 82 10.84 -17.65 -16.46
C PRO A 82 11.79 -16.88 -15.53
N SER A 83 11.91 -15.58 -15.77
CA SER A 83 12.66 -14.68 -14.90
C SER A 83 11.94 -14.42 -13.58
N ALA A 84 12.66 -13.77 -12.65
CA ALA A 84 12.06 -13.29 -11.40
C ALA A 84 10.88 -12.31 -11.63
N LEU A 85 10.88 -11.55 -12.72
CA LEU A 85 9.83 -10.55 -13.01
C LEU A 85 8.48 -11.18 -13.38
N GLU A 86 8.47 -12.44 -13.78
CA GLU A 86 7.27 -13.15 -14.25
C GLU A 86 6.44 -13.74 -13.10
N HIS A 87 6.99 -13.78 -11.88
CA HIS A 87 6.34 -14.34 -10.70
C HIS A 87 6.19 -13.29 -9.59
N PRO A 88 4.96 -13.02 -9.08
CA PRO A 88 4.75 -12.07 -7.99
C PRO A 88 5.65 -12.30 -6.76
N GLU A 89 5.94 -13.55 -6.45
CA GLU A 89 6.73 -14.00 -5.30
C GLU A 89 8.22 -13.61 -5.41
N THR A 90 8.70 -13.34 -6.62
CA THR A 90 10.13 -13.05 -6.88
C THR A 90 10.36 -11.71 -7.58
N ALA A 91 9.33 -11.07 -8.11
CA ALA A 91 9.45 -9.86 -8.92
C ALA A 91 10.10 -8.69 -8.17
N LEU A 92 9.78 -8.51 -6.88
CA LEU A 92 10.36 -7.47 -6.03
C LEU A 92 11.87 -7.64 -5.77
N ARG A 93 12.45 -8.81 -6.09
CA ARG A 93 13.89 -9.07 -5.92
C ARG A 93 14.73 -8.47 -7.06
N ASP A 94 14.11 -8.19 -8.21
CA ASP A 94 14.78 -7.63 -9.37
C ASP A 94 14.65 -6.09 -9.38
N PRO A 95 15.75 -5.32 -9.36
CA PRO A 95 15.70 -3.86 -9.44
C PRO A 95 14.95 -3.31 -10.65
N ALA A 96 14.85 -4.06 -11.75
CA ALA A 96 14.09 -3.68 -12.94
C ALA A 96 12.59 -3.55 -12.65
N TYR A 97 12.07 -4.25 -11.62
CA TYR A 97 10.67 -4.14 -11.19
C TYR A 97 10.33 -2.69 -10.80
N TYR A 98 11.18 -2.04 -10.01
CA TYR A 98 10.94 -0.66 -9.57
C TYR A 98 11.01 0.34 -10.72
N GLN A 99 11.86 0.09 -11.72
CA GLN A 99 11.93 0.92 -12.93
C GLN A 99 10.67 0.76 -13.79
N LEU A 100 10.18 -0.48 -13.93
CA LEU A 100 8.92 -0.80 -14.61
C LEU A 100 7.75 -0.10 -13.89
N PHE A 101 7.67 -0.22 -12.57
CA PHE A 101 6.60 0.42 -11.80
C PHE A 101 6.68 1.93 -11.87
N LYS A 102 7.87 2.56 -11.87
CA LYS A 102 7.98 4.01 -12.07
C LYS A 102 7.50 4.44 -13.46
N ARG A 103 7.68 3.60 -14.48
CA ARG A 103 7.12 3.84 -15.84
C ARG A 103 5.59 3.70 -15.87
N LEU A 104 5.01 2.79 -15.10
CA LEU A 104 3.55 2.67 -14.98
C LEU A 104 2.95 3.82 -14.16
N ASP A 105 3.59 4.14 -13.03
CA ASP A 105 3.26 5.28 -12.17
C ASP A 105 3.22 6.59 -12.96
N HIS A 106 4.05 6.75 -13.99
CA HIS A 106 4.01 7.90 -14.89
C HIS A 106 2.59 8.18 -15.41
N PHE A 107 1.83 7.17 -15.84
CA PHE A 107 0.46 7.38 -16.36
C PHE A 107 -0.49 7.88 -15.27
N PHE A 108 -0.41 7.29 -14.07
CA PHE A 108 -1.21 7.70 -12.92
C PHE A 108 -0.84 9.11 -12.45
N GLN A 109 0.45 9.45 -12.39
CA GLN A 109 0.91 10.81 -12.09
C GLN A 109 0.46 11.80 -13.16
N ARG A 110 0.52 11.42 -14.45
CA ARG A 110 0.06 12.25 -15.57
C ARG A 110 -1.44 12.55 -15.45
N TYR A 111 -2.23 11.58 -14.99
CA TYR A 111 -3.64 11.76 -14.68
C TYR A 111 -3.85 12.66 -13.46
N LYS A 112 -3.21 12.34 -12.32
CA LYS A 112 -3.34 13.09 -11.06
C LYS A 112 -2.87 14.54 -11.16
N ASN A 113 -1.85 14.81 -11.98
CA ASN A 113 -1.35 16.16 -12.25
C ASN A 113 -2.34 17.06 -13.02
N ARG A 114 -3.40 16.49 -13.60
CA ARG A 114 -4.47 17.25 -14.25
C ARG A 114 -5.68 17.51 -13.37
N LEU A 115 -5.76 16.83 -12.23
CA LEU A 115 -6.81 17.12 -11.25
C LEU A 115 -6.56 18.50 -10.63
N PRO A 116 -7.63 19.24 -10.31
CA PRO A 116 -7.48 20.47 -9.54
C PRO A 116 -6.86 20.14 -8.19
N ARG A 117 -5.97 21.01 -7.72
CA ARG A 117 -5.39 20.92 -6.38
C ARG A 117 -6.52 20.95 -5.36
N TYR A 118 -6.32 20.29 -4.23
CA TYR A 118 -7.26 20.43 -3.13
C TYR A 118 -7.34 21.88 -2.68
N THR A 119 -8.57 22.34 -2.52
CA THR A 119 -8.91 23.63 -1.92
C THR A 119 -8.69 23.59 -0.41
N HIS A 120 -8.62 24.76 0.22
CA HIS A 120 -8.51 24.83 1.67
C HIS A 120 -9.69 24.13 2.34
N GLU A 121 -10.90 24.28 1.79
CA GLU A 121 -12.13 23.68 2.27
C GLU A 121 -12.13 22.15 2.18
N GLU A 122 -11.53 21.57 1.14
CA GLU A 122 -11.38 20.12 1.01
C GLU A 122 -10.36 19.54 2.01
N LEU A 123 -9.35 20.32 2.38
CA LEU A 123 -8.28 19.94 3.31
C LEU A 123 -8.66 20.15 4.79
N ASN A 124 -9.39 21.22 5.06
CA ASN A 124 -9.66 21.73 6.38
C ASN A 124 -10.76 20.92 7.09
N PHE A 125 -10.57 20.67 8.38
CA PHE A 125 -11.59 20.10 9.25
C PHE A 125 -11.99 21.14 10.29
N ASP A 126 -13.08 21.85 10.01
CA ASP A 126 -13.57 22.95 10.86
C ASP A 126 -13.74 22.54 12.32
N GLY A 127 -13.16 23.35 13.20
CA GLY A 127 -13.21 23.16 14.65
C GLY A 127 -12.29 22.06 15.17
N VAL A 128 -11.49 21.41 14.32
CA VAL A 128 -10.49 20.39 14.70
C VAL A 128 -9.08 20.89 14.42
N LYS A 129 -8.20 20.77 15.41
CA LYS A 129 -6.80 21.19 15.29
C LYS A 129 -5.86 20.17 15.92
N ILE A 130 -4.78 19.84 15.23
CA ILE A 130 -3.67 19.09 15.81
C ILE A 130 -2.76 20.09 16.54
N GLU A 131 -2.60 19.90 17.84
CA GLU A 131 -1.75 20.73 18.69
C GLU A 131 -0.30 20.22 18.68
N ASN A 132 -0.10 18.90 18.66
CA ASN A 132 1.20 18.27 18.75
C ASN A 132 1.16 16.82 18.23
N VAL A 133 2.29 16.35 17.71
CA VAL A 133 2.53 14.92 17.42
C VAL A 133 3.86 14.51 18.04
N ASP A 134 3.83 13.49 18.90
CA ASP A 134 5.03 12.90 19.51
C ASP A 134 5.17 11.44 19.06
N VAL A 135 6.28 11.11 18.41
CA VAL A 135 6.61 9.76 17.89
C VAL A 135 7.79 9.12 18.62
N GLY A 136 8.37 9.83 19.60
CA GLY A 136 9.57 9.36 20.29
C GLY A 136 10.75 9.08 19.34
N LYS A 137 11.51 8.02 19.62
CA LYS A 137 12.68 7.63 18.81
C LYS A 137 12.41 6.33 18.06
N LEU A 138 12.57 6.40 16.74
CA LEU A 138 12.46 5.25 15.85
C LEU A 138 13.81 4.57 15.69
N TYR A 139 13.85 3.25 15.87
CA TYR A 139 15.07 2.45 15.77
C TYR A 139 14.86 1.26 14.85
N THR A 140 15.75 1.10 13.89
CA THR A 140 15.82 -0.08 13.02
C THR A 140 17.05 -0.93 13.36
N TYR A 141 16.97 -2.22 13.07
CA TYR A 141 18.06 -3.18 13.22
C TYR A 141 17.89 -4.33 12.23
N PHE A 142 18.94 -5.13 12.05
CA PHE A 142 18.79 -6.42 11.38
C PHE A 142 18.63 -7.49 12.45
N GLU A 143 17.61 -8.32 12.30
CA GLU A 143 17.42 -9.52 13.11
C GLU A 143 17.74 -10.78 12.32
N GLU A 144 18.14 -11.82 13.03
CA GLU A 144 18.22 -13.16 12.47
C GLU A 144 16.83 -13.79 12.52
N TYR A 145 16.33 -14.21 11.36
CA TYR A 145 15.02 -14.82 11.20
C TYR A 145 15.17 -16.21 10.60
N GLU A 146 14.72 -17.22 11.34
CA GLU A 146 14.68 -18.61 10.88
C GLU A 146 13.30 -18.98 10.34
N PHE A 147 13.27 -19.64 9.19
CA PHE A 147 12.04 -20.20 8.63
C PHE A 147 12.25 -21.63 8.14
N SER A 148 11.18 -22.42 8.22
CA SER A 148 11.19 -23.82 7.79
C SER A 148 11.23 -23.94 6.27
N VAL A 149 12.04 -24.87 5.78
CA VAL A 149 12.12 -25.30 4.37
C VAL A 149 11.94 -26.81 4.23
N ASP A 150 11.39 -27.46 5.26
CA ASP A 150 11.02 -28.87 5.30
C ASP A 150 10.15 -29.30 4.11
N MET A 151 9.20 -28.45 3.68
CA MET A 151 8.33 -28.70 2.53
C MET A 151 9.03 -28.54 1.16
N THR A 152 10.32 -28.20 1.12
CA THR A 152 11.10 -28.05 -0.12
C THR A 152 11.94 -29.28 -0.46
N VAL A 153 12.10 -30.22 0.48
CA VAL A 153 12.92 -31.40 0.30
C VAL A 153 12.08 -32.63 -0.03
N TYR A 154 12.63 -33.49 -0.90
CA TYR A 154 12.00 -34.75 -1.24
C TYR A 154 12.15 -35.75 -0.08
N VAL A 155 11.00 -36.22 0.43
CA VAL A 155 10.95 -37.27 1.46
C VAL A 155 10.32 -38.52 0.86
N SER A 156 11.08 -39.62 0.84
CA SER A 156 10.68 -40.86 0.16
C SER A 156 9.50 -41.61 0.82
N LYS A 157 9.26 -41.35 2.12
CA LYS A 157 8.24 -42.02 2.92
C LYS A 157 7.41 -41.00 3.69
N VAL A 158 6.09 -41.13 3.63
CA VAL A 158 5.15 -40.20 4.28
C VAL A 158 5.36 -40.17 5.79
N GLU A 159 5.73 -41.30 6.41
CA GLU A 159 5.96 -41.42 7.86
C GLU A 159 7.24 -40.71 8.33
N GLU A 160 8.12 -40.32 7.39
CA GLU A 160 9.35 -39.57 7.67
C GLU A 160 9.16 -38.06 7.55
N ILE A 161 8.09 -37.59 6.89
CA ILE A 161 7.79 -36.15 6.72
C ILE A 161 7.77 -35.40 8.07
N PRO A 162 7.09 -35.89 9.13
CA PRO A 162 7.07 -35.20 10.41
C PRO A 162 8.42 -35.14 11.13
N LYS A 163 9.44 -35.87 10.65
CA LYS A 163 10.78 -35.95 11.26
C LYS A 163 11.78 -35.01 10.59
N VAL A 164 11.39 -34.36 9.48
CA VAL A 164 12.24 -33.40 8.78
C VAL A 164 12.06 -32.03 9.42
N ASP A 165 13.15 -31.49 9.98
CA ASP A 165 13.23 -30.09 10.43
C ASP A 165 14.46 -29.47 9.78
N ILE A 166 14.25 -28.81 8.64
CA ILE A 166 15.30 -28.07 7.92
C ILE A 166 14.89 -26.62 7.95
N ARG A 167 15.80 -25.76 8.42
CA ARG A 167 15.57 -24.33 8.54
C ARG A 167 16.60 -23.56 7.74
N ALA A 168 16.15 -22.46 7.16
CA ALA A 168 17.02 -21.43 6.61
C ALA A 168 17.01 -20.23 7.56
N SER A 169 18.18 -19.64 7.78
CA SER A 169 18.34 -18.39 8.53
C SER A 169 18.64 -17.25 7.55
N GLN A 170 17.99 -16.11 7.75
CA GLN A 170 18.25 -14.88 7.01
C GLN A 170 18.29 -13.67 7.94
N HIS A 171 19.17 -12.71 7.63
CA HIS A 171 19.08 -11.39 8.24
C HIS A 171 18.02 -10.56 7.54
N ARG A 172 17.04 -10.05 8.28
CA ARG A 172 16.01 -9.14 7.75
C ARG A 172 15.97 -7.85 8.56
N LEU A 173 15.59 -6.76 7.89
CA LEU A 173 15.36 -5.48 8.56
C LEU A 173 14.18 -5.62 9.52
N ASN A 174 14.27 -5.03 10.70
CA ASN A 174 13.19 -4.89 11.66
C ASN A 174 13.30 -3.52 12.36
N HIS A 175 12.29 -3.16 13.14
CA HIS A 175 12.28 -1.99 14.00
C HIS A 175 11.85 -2.33 15.42
N LYS A 176 12.19 -1.46 16.38
CA LYS A 176 11.64 -1.56 17.73
C LYS A 176 10.20 -1.08 17.72
N ASP A 177 9.38 -1.65 18.61
CA ASP A 177 8.04 -1.14 18.89
C ASP A 177 8.11 0.35 19.23
N PHE A 178 7.17 1.11 18.67
CA PHE A 178 7.00 2.52 18.99
C PHE A 178 5.52 2.86 19.05
N ASP A 179 5.22 3.87 19.85
CA ASP A 179 3.89 4.47 19.95
C ASP A 179 4.01 5.92 19.50
N TYR A 180 2.95 6.43 18.89
CA TYR A 180 2.84 7.86 18.61
C TYR A 180 1.58 8.43 19.27
N LYS A 181 1.70 9.70 19.68
CA LYS A 181 0.65 10.46 20.35
C LYS A 181 0.28 11.65 19.48
N VAL A 182 -1.00 11.77 19.19
CA VAL A 182 -1.57 12.92 18.47
C VAL A 182 -2.44 13.69 19.46
N GLU A 183 -2.01 14.90 19.81
CA GLU A 183 -2.80 15.82 20.64
C GLU A 183 -3.73 16.62 19.72
N VAL A 184 -5.04 16.38 19.85
CA VAL A 184 -6.06 17.02 19.01
C VAL A 184 -6.99 17.84 19.90
N SER A 185 -7.31 19.05 19.49
CA SER A 185 -8.39 19.85 20.05
C SER A 185 -9.59 19.87 19.09
N SER A 186 -10.79 19.74 19.65
CA SER A 186 -12.05 19.81 18.89
C SER A 186 -13.07 20.72 19.57
N GLU A 187 -13.81 21.52 18.81
CA GLU A 187 -14.91 22.34 19.34
C GLU A 187 -16.14 21.53 19.74
N LYS A 188 -16.31 20.33 19.18
CA LYS A 188 -17.43 19.41 19.43
C LYS A 188 -17.01 17.94 19.35
N ASP A 189 -17.85 17.04 19.86
CA ASP A 189 -17.66 15.61 19.65
C ASP A 189 -17.80 15.30 18.16
N THR A 190 -16.83 14.59 17.58
CA THR A 190 -16.82 14.25 16.16
C THR A 190 -16.09 12.95 15.89
N ASP A 191 -16.59 12.19 14.92
CA ASP A 191 -15.88 11.05 14.37
C ASP A 191 -14.90 11.54 13.29
N ALA A 192 -13.69 10.99 13.32
CA ALA A 192 -12.60 11.40 12.45
C ALA A 192 -11.83 10.21 11.90
N TYR A 193 -11.15 10.43 10.79
CA TYR A 193 -10.09 9.57 10.29
C TYR A 193 -8.73 10.20 10.62
N VAL A 194 -7.85 9.46 11.28
CA VAL A 194 -6.45 9.84 11.47
C VAL A 194 -5.64 9.17 10.37
N ARG A 195 -4.88 9.94 9.60
CA ARG A 195 -4.02 9.44 8.51
C ARG A 195 -2.58 9.82 8.81
N VAL A 196 -1.68 8.85 8.72
CA VAL A 196 -0.28 9.01 9.10
C VAL A 196 0.61 8.62 7.94
N PHE A 197 1.55 9.48 7.60
CA PHE A 197 2.50 9.28 6.51
C PHE A 197 3.92 9.57 6.97
N LEU A 198 4.88 8.94 6.29
CA LEU A 198 6.31 9.19 6.48
C LEU A 198 6.97 9.51 5.15
N GLY A 199 7.72 10.60 5.10
CA GLY A 199 8.44 11.03 3.89
C GLY A 199 9.86 11.51 4.21
N PRO A 200 10.79 11.46 3.24
CA PRO A 200 12.14 11.95 3.43
C PRO A 200 12.16 13.48 3.56
N LYS A 201 12.90 14.03 4.53
CA LYS A 201 13.02 15.49 4.66
C LYS A 201 13.94 16.10 3.59
N TYR A 202 15.04 15.41 3.29
CA TYR A 202 16.09 15.88 2.40
C TYR A 202 16.31 14.92 1.22
N ASP A 203 16.75 15.47 0.10
CA ASP A 203 17.19 14.71 -1.07
C ASP A 203 18.60 14.10 -0.89
N GLU A 204 19.09 13.40 -1.91
CA GLU A 204 20.41 12.76 -1.90
C GLU A 204 21.59 13.73 -1.81
N LEU A 205 21.36 15.02 -2.11
CA LEU A 205 22.34 16.09 -2.00
C LEU A 205 22.21 16.89 -0.68
N GLY A 206 21.27 16.50 0.20
CA GLY A 206 21.03 17.14 1.48
C GLY A 206 20.20 18.43 1.40
N ARG A 207 19.51 18.69 0.28
CA ARG A 207 18.59 19.82 0.12
C ARG A 207 17.21 19.43 0.61
N GLU A 208 16.51 20.35 1.28
CA GLU A 208 15.14 20.10 1.71
C GLU A 208 14.23 20.05 0.47
N TYR A 209 13.38 19.02 0.38
CA TYR A 209 12.43 18.91 -0.72
C TYR A 209 11.38 20.02 -0.65
N ASP A 210 10.97 20.55 -1.80
CA ASP A 210 9.67 21.23 -1.89
C ASP A 210 8.55 20.22 -1.60
N LEU A 211 7.47 20.68 -0.98
CA LEU A 211 6.38 19.79 -0.57
C LEU A 211 5.71 19.09 -1.77
N ASN A 212 5.59 19.78 -2.91
CA ASN A 212 5.00 19.20 -4.11
C ASN A 212 5.89 18.11 -4.73
N ASP A 213 7.21 18.27 -4.68
CA ASP A 213 8.14 17.23 -5.14
C ASP A 213 8.19 16.06 -4.15
N ARG A 214 8.12 16.37 -2.84
CA ARG A 214 8.15 15.37 -1.76
C ARG A 214 6.92 14.48 -1.74
N ARG A 215 5.78 14.93 -2.25
CA ARG A 215 4.49 14.23 -2.15
C ARG A 215 4.54 12.80 -2.72
N GLU A 216 5.34 12.56 -3.76
CA GLU A 216 5.54 11.24 -4.37
C GLU A 216 6.35 10.26 -3.49
N TYR A 217 6.99 10.75 -2.43
CA TYR A 217 7.84 9.96 -1.53
C TYR A 217 7.22 9.71 -0.16
N PHE A 218 6.04 10.28 0.12
CA PHE A 218 5.31 9.94 1.33
C PHE A 218 4.69 8.55 1.18
N VAL A 219 4.95 7.70 2.17
CA VAL A 219 4.30 6.38 2.31
C VAL A 219 3.33 6.41 3.47
N GLU A 220 2.19 5.76 3.31
CA GLU A 220 1.23 5.58 4.41
C GLU A 220 1.88 4.70 5.49
N LEU A 221 1.77 5.13 6.75
CA LEU A 221 2.16 4.34 7.93
C LEU A 221 0.94 3.74 8.62
N ASP A 222 -0.17 4.47 8.66
CA ASP A 222 -1.40 4.06 9.33
C ASP A 222 -2.58 4.92 8.89
N ARG A 223 -3.77 4.36 9.00
CA ARG A 223 -5.04 5.05 8.84
C ARG A 223 -6.11 4.35 9.66
N PHE A 224 -6.81 5.09 10.52
CA PHE A 224 -7.82 4.50 11.40
C PHE A 224 -8.88 5.53 11.81
N PRO A 225 -10.13 5.07 12.05
CA PRO A 225 -11.17 5.92 12.60
C PRO A 225 -10.94 6.17 14.09
N TYR A 226 -11.35 7.34 14.58
CA TYR A 226 -11.26 7.71 15.99
C TYR A 226 -12.37 8.69 16.37
N HIS A 227 -12.96 8.52 17.55
CA HIS A 227 -13.95 9.45 18.10
C HIS A 227 -13.25 10.55 18.93
N VAL A 228 -13.18 11.76 18.40
CA VAL A 228 -12.54 12.92 19.05
C VAL A 228 -13.59 13.65 19.90
N LYS A 229 -13.32 13.80 21.19
CA LYS A 229 -14.21 14.51 22.12
C LYS A 229 -14.01 16.02 22.01
N ALA A 230 -15.06 16.78 22.34
CA ALA A 230 -14.97 18.21 22.55
C ALA A 230 -13.90 18.56 23.61
N GLY A 231 -13.10 19.58 23.34
CA GLY A 231 -11.91 19.92 24.11
C GLY A 231 -10.67 19.19 23.61
N LYS A 232 -9.77 18.81 24.52
CA LYS A 232 -8.50 18.15 24.18
C LYS A 232 -8.62 16.63 24.29
N THR A 233 -8.17 15.93 23.25
CA THR A 233 -8.05 14.48 23.17
C THR A 233 -6.59 14.13 22.86
N VAL A 234 -6.02 13.15 23.58
CA VAL A 234 -4.72 12.57 23.24
C VAL A 234 -4.97 11.19 22.66
N ILE A 235 -4.67 11.03 21.38
CA ILE A 235 -4.78 9.76 20.66
C ILE A 235 -3.44 9.04 20.80
N GLU A 236 -3.43 7.89 21.48
CA GLU A 236 -2.24 7.03 21.56
C GLU A 236 -2.42 5.84 20.62
N ARG A 237 -1.43 5.60 19.75
CA ARG A 237 -1.50 4.55 18.72
C ARG A 237 -0.18 3.81 18.63
N LYS A 238 -0.27 2.48 18.61
CA LYS A 238 0.88 1.56 18.62
C LYS A 238 1.23 1.14 17.20
N SER A 239 2.51 0.95 16.90
CA SER A 239 2.97 0.55 15.56
C SER A 239 2.34 -0.76 15.07
N HIS A 240 2.11 -1.73 15.96
CA HIS A 240 1.54 -3.04 15.62
C HIS A 240 0.03 -3.02 15.33
N ASP A 241 -0.64 -1.91 15.63
CA ASP A 241 -2.06 -1.73 15.31
C ASP A 241 -2.27 -1.15 13.91
N SER A 242 -1.19 -0.83 13.19
CA SER A 242 -1.25 -0.19 11.88
C SER A 242 -2.16 -0.94 10.90
N SER A 243 -2.97 -0.19 10.16
CA SER A 243 -3.90 -0.70 9.16
C SER A 243 -3.25 -1.08 7.83
N ILE A 244 -1.93 -0.93 7.67
CA ILE A 244 -1.22 -1.36 6.46
C ILE A 244 -0.50 -2.70 6.65
N ILE A 245 -0.28 -3.13 7.89
CA ILE A 245 0.65 -4.23 8.19
C ILE A 245 -0.03 -5.59 8.29
N ALA A 246 0.66 -6.60 7.79
CA ALA A 246 0.40 -8.01 8.07
C ALA A 246 1.49 -8.56 9.00
N PRO A 247 1.12 -9.37 10.00
CA PRO A 247 2.10 -10.08 10.83
C PRO A 247 2.79 -11.18 10.01
N ASP A 248 3.91 -11.69 10.53
CA ASP A 248 4.52 -12.88 9.94
C ASP A 248 3.56 -14.07 9.94
N PRO A 249 3.48 -14.83 8.83
CA PRO A 249 2.63 -16.00 8.78
C PRO A 249 3.13 -17.10 9.72
N GLU A 250 2.20 -17.84 10.32
CA GLU A 250 2.52 -19.04 11.08
C GLU A 250 3.14 -20.10 10.15
N SER A 251 4.27 -20.69 10.56
CA SER A 251 4.90 -21.78 9.80
C SER A 251 3.96 -22.99 9.66
N TYR A 252 4.01 -23.68 8.51
CA TYR A 252 3.19 -24.87 8.27
C TYR A 252 3.34 -25.94 9.36
N ALA A 253 4.57 -26.19 9.82
CA ALA A 253 4.82 -27.17 10.88
C ALA A 253 4.09 -26.83 12.20
N LYS A 254 4.09 -25.55 12.60
CA LYS A 254 3.36 -25.06 13.78
C LYS A 254 1.85 -25.14 13.57
N PHE A 255 1.36 -24.72 12.40
CA PHE A 255 -0.04 -24.84 12.02
C PHE A 255 -0.53 -26.31 12.10
N PHE A 256 0.18 -27.23 11.44
CA PHE A 256 -0.14 -28.66 11.42
C PHE A 256 -0.11 -29.28 12.81
N LYS A 257 0.88 -28.92 13.64
CA LYS A 257 0.94 -29.37 15.04
C LYS A 257 -0.26 -28.89 15.85
N ASN A 258 -0.64 -27.63 15.72
CA ASN A 258 -1.76 -27.04 16.46
C ASN A 258 -3.09 -27.69 16.06
N VAL A 259 -3.32 -27.88 14.75
CA VAL A 259 -4.52 -28.54 14.22
C VAL A 259 -4.62 -29.99 14.70
N ASN A 260 -3.53 -30.77 14.62
CA ASN A 260 -3.55 -32.16 15.09
C ASN A 260 -3.75 -32.27 16.60
N THR A 261 -3.13 -31.40 17.38
CA THR A 261 -3.30 -31.38 18.84
C THR A 261 -4.77 -31.11 19.19
N ALA A 262 -5.44 -30.24 18.44
CA ALA A 262 -6.87 -29.99 18.61
C ALA A 262 -7.75 -31.15 18.13
N PHE A 263 -7.40 -31.78 17.00
CA PHE A 263 -8.08 -32.98 16.50
C PHE A 263 -8.04 -34.15 17.50
N GLU A 264 -6.92 -34.30 18.22
CA GLU A 264 -6.75 -35.28 19.30
C GLU A 264 -7.49 -34.91 20.61
N GLY A 265 -8.17 -33.75 20.66
CA GLY A 265 -8.89 -33.28 21.83
C GLY A 265 -7.99 -32.76 22.96
N LYS A 266 -6.71 -32.45 22.67
CA LYS A 266 -5.74 -31.98 23.67
C LYS A 266 -5.71 -30.46 23.80
N SER A 267 -6.24 -29.73 22.83
CA SER A 267 -6.37 -28.27 22.85
C SER A 267 -7.55 -27.82 22.01
N GLU A 268 -7.93 -26.55 22.12
CA GLU A 268 -8.80 -25.89 21.15
C GLU A 268 -7.92 -25.23 20.07
N TYR A 269 -8.41 -25.16 18.83
CA TYR A 269 -7.78 -24.42 17.75
C TYR A 269 -8.78 -23.45 17.15
N TYR A 270 -8.46 -22.16 17.23
CA TYR A 270 -9.28 -21.08 16.70
C TYR A 270 -8.75 -20.67 15.33
N ILE A 271 -9.63 -20.67 14.34
CA ILE A 271 -9.29 -20.21 13.00
C ILE A 271 -9.53 -18.70 12.97
N ASP A 272 -8.46 -17.94 12.75
CA ASP A 272 -8.58 -16.54 12.34
C ASP A 272 -9.16 -16.51 10.93
N ARG A 273 -10.33 -15.87 10.80
CA ARG A 273 -11.01 -15.71 9.51
C ARG A 273 -10.51 -14.49 8.74
N SER A 274 -9.68 -13.66 9.35
CA SER A 274 -9.03 -12.56 8.64
C SER A 274 -7.92 -13.13 7.73
N HIS A 275 -7.89 -12.64 6.51
CA HIS A 275 -6.88 -12.88 5.51
C HIS A 275 -5.59 -12.11 5.85
N VAL A 276 -4.91 -12.53 6.93
CA VAL A 276 -3.64 -11.95 7.40
C VAL A 276 -2.48 -12.07 6.41
N GLN A 277 -2.67 -12.75 5.29
CA GLN A 277 -1.64 -12.98 4.26
C GLN A 277 -1.45 -11.78 3.33
N CYS A 278 -2.42 -10.88 3.25
CA CYS A 278 -2.28 -9.62 2.53
C CYS A 278 -1.96 -8.51 3.52
N GLY A 279 -0.88 -7.78 3.25
CA GLY A 279 -0.47 -6.59 3.98
C GLY A 279 1.02 -6.32 3.79
N TYR A 280 1.44 -5.14 4.19
CA TYR A 280 2.85 -4.78 4.21
C TYR A 280 3.56 -5.47 5.39
N PRO A 281 4.77 -6.02 5.22
CA PRO A 281 5.45 -6.70 6.34
C PRO A 281 5.69 -5.74 7.51
N GLU A 282 5.23 -6.11 8.70
CA GLU A 282 5.38 -5.29 9.91
C GLU A 282 6.83 -4.86 10.15
N ASN A 283 7.78 -5.78 9.98
CA ASN A 283 9.21 -5.52 10.15
C ASN A 283 9.79 -4.46 9.18
N LEU A 284 9.05 -4.10 8.12
CA LEU A 284 9.43 -3.09 7.13
C LEU A 284 8.66 -1.77 7.27
N LEU A 285 7.78 -1.63 8.28
CA LEU A 285 6.88 -0.47 8.46
C LEU A 285 7.58 0.88 8.34
N ILE A 286 8.82 1.00 8.83
CA ILE A 286 9.64 2.20 8.69
C ILE A 286 10.90 1.95 7.85
N PRO A 287 11.37 2.94 7.07
CA PRO A 287 12.62 2.84 6.31
C PRO A 287 13.83 2.59 7.21
N LYS A 288 14.83 1.89 6.67
CA LYS A 288 16.07 1.54 7.37
C LYS A 288 16.76 2.73 8.07
N GLY A 289 16.74 3.92 7.47
CA GLY A 289 17.48 5.07 7.97
C GLY A 289 19.01 4.91 7.83
N GLN A 290 19.75 5.75 8.56
CA GLN A 290 21.21 5.74 8.58
C GLN A 290 21.76 5.65 10.01
N LYS A 291 22.99 5.14 10.14
CA LYS A 291 23.72 5.17 11.41
C LYS A 291 23.99 6.64 11.77
N GLY A 292 23.55 7.06 12.95
CA GLY A 292 23.59 8.47 13.39
C GLY A 292 22.26 9.21 13.24
N GLY A 293 21.26 8.58 12.63
CA GLY A 293 19.93 9.15 12.40
C GLY A 293 19.78 9.67 10.97
N GLN A 294 18.56 9.59 10.45
CA GLN A 294 18.17 10.21 9.19
C GLN A 294 16.87 10.96 9.43
N ALA A 295 16.77 12.18 8.90
CA ALA A 295 15.59 13.01 9.08
C ALA A 295 14.46 12.56 8.14
N PHE A 296 13.31 12.29 8.73
CA PHE A 296 12.05 12.08 8.05
C PHE A 296 11.02 13.07 8.58
N THR A 297 9.99 13.31 7.78
CA THR A 297 8.80 14.07 8.16
C THR A 297 7.70 13.10 8.52
N PHE A 298 7.21 13.19 9.75
CA PHE A 298 6.11 12.37 10.26
C PHE A 298 4.83 13.20 10.16
N TYR A 299 4.10 12.97 9.08
CA TYR A 299 2.93 13.76 8.76
C TYR A 299 1.66 13.11 9.31
N VAL A 300 0.82 13.91 9.96
CA VAL A 300 -0.50 13.50 10.42
C VAL A 300 -1.53 14.49 9.90
N ILE A 301 -2.64 13.97 9.39
CA ILE A 301 -3.85 14.74 9.12
C ILE A 301 -5.06 14.06 9.74
N VAL A 302 -5.93 14.85 10.37
CA VAL A 302 -7.22 14.40 10.88
C VAL A 302 -8.31 14.92 9.95
N THR A 303 -9.10 14.02 9.36
CA THR A 303 -10.21 14.36 8.45
C THR A 303 -11.56 13.93 9.03
N PRO A 304 -12.69 14.53 8.60
CA PRO A 304 -14.01 14.04 8.99
C PRO A 304 -14.19 12.57 8.61
N TYR A 305 -14.78 11.77 9.48
CA TYR A 305 -15.21 10.43 9.13
C TYR A 305 -16.49 10.49 8.29
N VAL A 306 -16.52 9.80 7.16
CA VAL A 306 -17.70 9.68 6.30
C VAL A 306 -18.02 8.20 6.12
N LYS A 307 -19.16 7.78 6.64
CA LYS A 307 -19.64 6.38 6.55
C LYS A 307 -19.79 5.97 5.08
N GLN A 308 -19.12 4.88 4.69
CA GLN A 308 -19.17 4.30 3.35
C GLN A 308 -20.08 3.07 3.29
N ASP A 309 -20.08 2.28 4.36
CA ASP A 309 -20.84 1.03 4.49
C ASP A 309 -21.55 0.95 5.86
N GLU A 310 -22.63 0.17 5.94
CA GLU A 310 -23.29 -0.12 7.23
C GLU A 310 -22.36 -0.90 8.18
N HIS A 311 -21.37 -1.60 7.64
CA HIS A 311 -20.43 -2.48 8.34
C HIS A 311 -19.01 -1.90 8.47
N ASP A 312 -18.82 -0.58 8.33
CA ASP A 312 -17.49 0.04 8.42
C ASP A 312 -16.76 -0.25 9.74
N PHE A 313 -17.45 -0.59 10.82
CA PHE A 313 -16.83 -0.90 12.12
C PHE A 313 -16.89 -2.38 12.49
N ASP A 314 -17.41 -3.22 11.61
CA ASP A 314 -17.34 -4.67 11.79
C ASP A 314 -15.94 -5.16 11.43
N PRO A 315 -15.47 -6.28 12.01
CA PRO A 315 -14.21 -6.89 11.59
C PRO A 315 -14.16 -7.07 10.07
N TYR A 316 -13.10 -6.54 9.46
CA TYR A 316 -12.84 -6.71 8.03
C TYR A 316 -12.22 -8.06 7.72
N ASP A 317 -12.33 -8.47 6.46
CA ASP A 317 -11.65 -9.65 5.95
C ASP A 317 -10.12 -9.48 6.02
N TYR A 318 -9.58 -8.26 5.96
CA TYR A 318 -8.14 -8.00 6.03
C TYR A 318 -7.81 -7.06 7.19
N LYS A 319 -6.85 -7.43 8.04
CA LYS A 319 -6.27 -6.49 9.03
C LYS A 319 -5.64 -5.29 8.33
N ALA A 320 -4.90 -5.56 7.27
CA ALA A 320 -4.19 -4.56 6.47
C ALA A 320 -5.12 -3.84 5.46
N PHE A 321 -6.30 -3.40 5.90
CA PHE A 321 -7.35 -2.92 5.00
C PHE A 321 -6.94 -1.73 4.13
N SER A 322 -5.99 -0.90 4.59
CA SER A 322 -5.50 0.24 3.84
C SER A 322 -4.94 -0.18 2.48
N TYR A 323 -4.20 -1.30 2.40
CA TYR A 323 -3.61 -1.79 1.15
C TYR A 323 -4.36 -2.98 0.54
N CYS A 324 -5.11 -3.73 1.35
CA CYS A 324 -5.76 -4.98 0.94
C CYS A 324 -7.27 -4.87 0.74
N GLY A 325 -7.87 -3.74 1.10
CA GLY A 325 -9.32 -3.56 1.11
C GLY A 325 -10.00 -4.30 2.26
N VAL A 326 -11.33 -4.41 2.20
CA VAL A 326 -12.14 -4.87 3.34
C VAL A 326 -12.88 -6.17 3.12
N GLY A 327 -12.69 -6.81 1.97
CA GLY A 327 -13.37 -8.07 1.62
C GLY A 327 -14.42 -7.92 0.53
N HIS A 328 -15.06 -9.04 0.20
CA HIS A 328 -16.09 -9.08 -0.85
C HIS A 328 -17.38 -8.40 -0.41
N ASN A 329 -18.08 -7.78 -1.36
CA ASN A 329 -19.38 -7.12 -1.15
C ASN A 329 -19.37 -5.99 -0.10
N ARG A 330 -18.20 -5.43 0.21
CA ARG A 330 -18.04 -4.26 1.08
C ARG A 330 -17.41 -3.13 0.31
N LYS A 331 -17.78 -1.89 0.64
CA LYS A 331 -17.12 -0.70 0.09
C LYS A 331 -15.84 -0.41 0.86
N TYR A 332 -14.85 0.14 0.16
CA TYR A 332 -13.65 0.63 0.81
C TYR A 332 -14.03 1.71 1.85
N PRO A 333 -13.56 1.64 3.10
CA PRO A 333 -14.13 2.37 4.23
C PRO A 333 -13.59 3.80 4.31
N ASP A 334 -13.38 4.45 3.17
CA ASP A 334 -12.82 5.80 3.09
C ASP A 334 -13.39 6.53 1.88
N ASP A 335 -13.83 7.77 2.07
CA ASP A 335 -14.35 8.63 1.01
C ASP A 335 -13.27 9.40 0.26
N LYS A 336 -12.03 9.39 0.76
CA LYS A 336 -10.91 10.08 0.13
C LYS A 336 -10.17 9.18 -0.86
N ALA A 337 -9.56 9.80 -1.87
CA ALA A 337 -8.68 9.11 -2.80
C ALA A 337 -7.53 8.39 -2.08
N LEU A 338 -7.10 7.24 -2.61
CA LEU A 338 -5.90 6.57 -2.12
C LEU A 338 -4.69 7.50 -2.27
N GLY A 339 -3.96 7.70 -1.17
CA GLY A 339 -2.83 8.64 -1.11
C GLY A 339 -3.22 10.08 -0.74
N TYR A 340 -4.50 10.39 -0.50
CA TYR A 340 -4.91 11.69 0.03
C TYR A 340 -4.13 12.04 1.32
N PRO A 341 -3.60 13.27 1.47
CA PRO A 341 -3.76 14.44 0.60
C PRO A 341 -2.61 14.66 -0.41
N PHE A 342 -1.73 13.68 -0.61
CA PHE A 342 -0.51 13.80 -1.42
C PHE A 342 -0.69 13.36 -2.88
N ASP A 343 -1.83 12.80 -3.24
CA ASP A 343 -2.12 12.30 -4.59
C ASP A 343 -2.25 13.43 -5.63
N ARG A 344 -2.63 14.65 -5.23
CA ARG A 344 -2.75 15.82 -6.12
C ARG A 344 -1.62 16.84 -5.95
N GLN A 345 -1.43 17.70 -6.95
CA GLN A 345 -0.40 18.74 -6.90
C GLN A 345 -0.63 19.67 -5.71
N ILE A 346 0.47 20.08 -5.07
CA ILE A 346 0.46 20.91 -3.87
C ILE A 346 1.07 22.27 -4.18
N HIS A 347 0.46 23.31 -3.64
CA HIS A 347 1.10 24.62 -3.53
C HIS A 347 1.35 24.90 -2.05
N SER A 348 2.63 24.91 -1.66
CA SER A 348 3.06 24.90 -0.25
C SER A 348 2.40 26.00 0.59
N ASN A 349 2.11 27.18 0.02
CA ASN A 349 1.53 28.30 0.77
C ASN A 349 0.07 28.07 1.19
N ASP A 350 -0.70 27.27 0.46
CA ASP A 350 -2.14 27.13 0.65
C ASP A 350 -2.53 25.73 1.18
N PHE A 351 -1.55 24.85 1.36
CA PHE A 351 -1.77 23.46 1.75
C PHE A 351 -2.06 23.28 3.25
N PHE A 352 -1.47 24.13 4.09
CA PHE A 352 -1.50 23.91 5.54
C PHE A 352 -2.86 24.28 6.14
N THR A 353 -3.45 23.33 6.88
CA THR A 353 -4.68 23.54 7.65
C THR A 353 -4.46 23.17 9.12
N PRO A 354 -5.28 23.67 10.08
CA PRO A 354 -5.11 23.40 11.50
C PRO A 354 -5.15 21.91 11.88
N ASN A 355 -5.84 21.08 11.09
CA ASN A 355 -5.96 19.64 11.26
C ASN A 355 -4.79 18.83 10.66
N MET A 356 -3.66 19.48 10.35
CA MET A 356 -2.42 18.86 9.86
C MET A 356 -1.24 19.13 10.79
N TYR A 357 -0.27 18.21 10.80
CA TYR A 357 1.01 18.35 11.52
C TYR A 357 2.13 17.65 10.75
N PHE A 358 3.35 18.21 10.76
CA PHE A 358 4.52 17.76 9.98
C PHE A 358 5.75 17.48 10.84
#